data_AF-X1HS70-F1
#
_entry.id   AF-X1HS70-F1
#
_cell.length_a   1.000
_cell.length_b   1.000
_cell.length_c   1.000
_cell.angle_alpha   90.00
_cell.angle_beta   90.00
_cell.angle_gamma   90.00
#
_symmetry.space_group_name_H-M   'P 1'
#
loop_
_entity.id
_entity.type
_entity.pdbx_description
1 polymer ?
#
loop_
_entity_poly.entity_id
_entity_poly.type
_entity_poly.pdbx_seq_one_letter_code
_entity_poly.pdbx_strand_id
1 'polypeptide(L)' 'MVIPKEVEFVISQLKKKGFEAHIVGGCVRDFLRGIEPQDWDAATNARPAEIGKIFLRSYLNNKFGTVTVLTGSKNPRLK' A
#
# COMPACT_ATOMS: atom_id res chain seq x y z
N MET A 1 3.32 9.39 15.73
CA MET A 1 2.55 9.22 14.48
C MET A 1 2.07 7.79 14.37
N VAL A 2 0.98 7.55 13.63
CA VAL A 2 0.31 6.23 13.52
C VAL A 2 0.17 5.89 12.04
N ILE A 3 0.39 4.62 11.69
CA ILE A 3 0.16 4.12 10.34
C ILE A 3 -1.36 4.05 10.11
N PRO A 4 -1.90 4.57 9.00
CA PRO A 4 -3.33 4.50 8.71
C PRO A 4 -3.82 3.06 8.61
N LYS A 5 -5.03 2.80 9.13
CA LYS A 5 -5.64 1.46 9.16
C LYS A 5 -5.78 0.84 7.77
N GLU A 6 -5.98 1.67 6.75
CA GLU A 6 -6.06 1.26 5.35
C GLU A 6 -4.75 0.67 4.85
N VAL A 7 -3.61 1.26 5.24
CA VAL A 7 -2.27 0.77 4.89
C VAL A 7 -1.97 -0.51 5.66
N GLU A 8 -2.26 -0.53 6.96
CA GLU A 8 -2.13 -1.74 7.79
C GLU A 8 -2.96 -2.90 7.23
N PHE A 9 -4.19 -2.61 6.78
CA PHE A 9 -5.05 -3.59 6.13
C PHE A 9 -4.38 -4.20 4.91
N VAL A 10 -3.87 -3.38 3.98
CA VAL A 10 -3.21 -3.86 2.75
C VAL A 10 -2.02 -4.76 3.09
N ILE A 11 -1.13 -4.31 3.98
CA ILE A 11 0.04 -5.10 4.42
C ILE A 11 -0.40 -6.42 5.06
N SER A 12 -1.43 -6.39 5.91
CA SER A 12 -1.92 -7.59 6.60
C SER A 12 -2.51 -8.62 5.63
N GLN A 13 -3.23 -8.18 4.59
CA GLN A 13 -3.83 -9.09 3.61
C GLN A 13 -2.76 -9.77 2.75
N LEU A 14 -1.73 -9.04 2.32
CA LEU A 14 -0.61 -9.61 1.60
C LEU A 14 0.13 -10.65 2.44
N LYS A 15 0.45 -10.32 3.69
CA LYS A 15 1.11 -11.24 4.63
C LYS A 15 0.28 -12.48 4.94
N LYS A 16 -1.03 -12.35 5.12
CA LYS A 16 -1.96 -13.48 5.32
C LYS A 16 -2.00 -14.45 4.14
N LYS A 17 -1.61 -13.98 2.95
CA LYS A 17 -1.50 -14.80 1.74
C LYS A 17 -0.09 -15.36 1.51
N GLY A 18 0.83 -15.15 2.45
CA GLY A 18 2.20 -15.66 2.41
C GLY A 18 3.19 -14.77 1.65
N PHE A 19 2.79 -13.56 1.28
CA PHE A 19 3.68 -12.60 0.62
C PHE A 19 4.43 -11.74 1.63
N GLU A 20 5.64 -11.32 1.26
CA GLU A 20 6.35 -10.24 1.93
C GLU A 20 5.69 -8.92 1.58
N ALA A 21 5.53 -8.02 2.55
CA ALA A 21 4.93 -6.71 2.33
C ALA A 21 5.48 -5.70 3.35
N HIS A 22 6.03 -4.60 2.83
CA HIS A 22 6.70 -3.58 3.62
C HIS A 22 6.32 -2.18 3.14
N ILE A 23 6.15 -1.26 4.09
CA ILE A 23 5.96 0.16 3.80
C ILE A 23 7.32 0.73 3.40
N VAL A 24 7.38 1.48 2.30
CA VAL A 24 8.63 1.98 1.71
C VAL A 24 8.49 3.43 1.21
N GLY A 25 9.59 4.01 0.77
CA GLY A 25 9.58 5.30 0.06
C GLY A 25 9.52 6.53 0.99
N GLY A 26 8.94 7.61 0.47
CA GLY A 26 8.91 8.91 1.12
C GLY A 26 8.16 8.89 2.46
N CYS A 27 7.11 8.08 2.57
CA CYS A 27 6.32 7.95 3.79
C CYS A 27 7.15 7.46 4.98
N VAL A 28 8.11 6.55 4.76
CA VAL A 28 9.02 6.08 5.83
C VAL A 28 9.96 7.19 6.27
N ARG A 29 10.56 7.92 5.32
CA ARG A 29 11.43 9.06 5.61
C ARG A 29 10.67 10.11 6.44
N ASP A 30 9.47 10.48 6.02
CA ASP A 30 8.68 11.52 6.67
C ASP A 30 8.24 11.07 8.07
N PHE A 31 7.80 9.81 8.20
CA PHE A 31 7.47 9.20 9.49
C PHE A 31 8.63 9.25 10.49
N LEU A 32 9.85 8.89 10.06
CA LEU A 32 11.05 8.93 10.91
C LEU A 32 11.45 10.36 11.30
N ARG A 33 11.09 11.35 10.48
CA ARG A 33 11.31 12.78 10.77
C ARG A 33 10.20 13.41 11.61
N GLY A 34 9.15 12.66 11.96
CA GLY A 34 7.98 13.20 12.65
C GLY A 34 7.10 14.11 11.78
N ILE A 35 7.25 14.02 10.45
CA ILE A 35 6.46 14.75 9.46
C ILE A 35 5.38 13.82 8.93
N GLU A 36 4.14 14.30 8.84
CA GLU A 36 3.05 13.48 8.32
C GLU A 36 3.24 13.15 6.82
N PRO A 37 3.21 11.86 6.41
CA PRO A 37 3.34 11.45 5.02
C PRO A 37 2.22 12.01 4.15
N GLN A 38 2.56 12.35 2.91
CA GLN A 38 1.59 12.84 1.92
C GLN A 38 0.94 11.69 1.13
N ASP A 39 1.64 10.58 1.01
CA ASP A 39 1.25 9.33 0.35
C ASP A 39 1.78 8.13 1.14
N TRP A 40 1.36 6.92 0.76
CA TRP A 40 1.76 5.67 1.40
C TRP A 40 2.01 4.61 0.34
N ASP A 41 3.26 4.16 0.24
CA ASP A 41 3.68 3.11 -0.69
C ASP A 41 4.04 1.81 0.05
N ALA A 42 3.75 0.69 -0.61
CA ALA A 42 4.17 -0.63 -0.14
C ALA A 42 4.87 -1.41 -1.26
N ALA A 43 5.95 -2.10 -0.88
CA ALA A 43 6.63 -3.08 -1.73
C ALA A 43 6.26 -4.49 -1.30
N THR A 44 6.08 -5.40 -2.26
CA THR A 44 5.74 -6.80 -2.03
C THR A 44 6.38 -7.69 -3.09
N ASN A 45 6.62 -8.96 -2.76
CA ASN A 45 7.03 -9.97 -3.73
C ASN A 45 5.85 -10.55 -4.54
N ALA A 46 4.61 -10.14 -4.27
CA ALA A 46 3.43 -10.50 -5.06
C ALA A 46 3.46 -9.84 -6.45
N ARG A 47 3.14 -10.59 -7.50
CA ARG A 47 2.97 -10.06 -8.86
C ARG A 47 1.63 -9.31 -8.98
N PRO A 48 1.50 -8.36 -9.93
CA PRO A 48 0.27 -7.58 -10.08
C PRO A 48 -1.01 -8.43 -10.24
N ALA A 49 -0.95 -9.53 -10.98
CA ALA A 49 -2.07 -10.44 -11.14
C ALA A 49 -2.45 -11.17 -9.84
N GLU A 50 -1.51 -11.37 -8.91
CA GLU A 50 -1.78 -11.96 -7.60
C GLU A 50 -2.40 -10.91 -6.67
N ILE A 51 -1.90 -9.67 -6.70
CA ILE A 51 -2.47 -8.54 -5.96
C ILE A 51 -3.93 -8.33 -6.36
N GLY A 52 -4.25 -8.39 -7.66
CA GLY A 52 -5.63 -8.28 -8.16
C GLY A 52 -6.58 -9.38 -7.67
N LYS A 53 -6.08 -10.57 -7.34
CA LYS A 53 -6.89 -11.65 -6.72
C LYS A 53 -7.16 -11.40 -5.24
N ILE A 54 -6.30 -10.65 -4.56
CA ILE A 54 -6.44 -10.31 -3.15
C ILE A 54 -7.36 -9.09 -3.00
N PHE A 55 -7.18 -8.09 -3.85
CA PHE A 55 -7.91 -6.83 -3.80
C PHE A 55 -8.75 -6.64 -5.07
N LEU A 56 -10.02 -7.08 -4.99
CA LEU A 56 -10.99 -6.98 -6.09
C LEU A 56 -11.17 -5.55 -6.62
N ARG A 57 -11.02 -4.55 -5.74
CA ARG A 57 -11.00 -3.13 -6.11
C ARG A 57 -9.55 -2.65 -6.18
N SER A 58 -8.85 -3.05 -7.22
CA SER A 58 -7.52 -2.55 -7.53
C SER A 58 -7.35 -2.39 -9.03
N TYR A 59 -6.42 -1.52 -9.44
CA TYR A 59 -6.12 -1.32 -10.86
C TYR A 59 -4.63 -1.10 -11.08
N LEU A 60 -4.17 -1.51 -12.26
CA LEU A 60 -2.81 -1.30 -12.72
C LEU A 60 -2.81 -0.09 -13.65
N ASN A 61 -2.18 1.01 -13.25
CA ASN A 61 -2.16 2.25 -14.04
C ASN A 61 -0.82 2.50 -14.74
N ASN A 62 0.04 1.49 -14.87
CA ASN A 62 1.35 1.66 -15.49
C ASN A 62 1.93 0.35 -16.02
N LYS A 63 3.06 0.47 -16.74
CA LYS A 63 3.82 -0.66 -17.29
C LYS A 63 4.88 -1.22 -16.33
N PHE A 64 4.99 -0.64 -15.14
CA PHE A 64 6.07 -0.92 -14.18
C PHE A 64 5.65 -1.87 -13.05
N GLY A 65 4.39 -2.32 -13.05
CA GLY A 65 3.90 -3.30 -12.08
C GLY A 65 3.36 -2.70 -10.79
N THR A 66 3.13 -1.38 -10.71
CA THR A 66 2.46 -0.79 -9.54
C THR A 66 0.95 -1.04 -9.64
N VAL A 67 0.38 -1.45 -8.52
CA VAL A 67 -1.07 -1.67 -8.37
C VAL A 67 -1.59 -0.68 -7.34
N THR A 68 -2.61 0.09 -7.71
CA THR A 68 -3.34 0.95 -6.78
C THR A 68 -4.49 0.15 -6.16
N VAL A 69 -4.52 0.08 -4.83
CA VAL A 69 -5.56 -0.63 -4.06
C VAL A 69 -6.58 0.37 -3.51
N LEU A 70 -7.83 0.25 -3.95
CA LEU A 70 -8.91 1.14 -3.51
C LEU A 70 -9.52 0.62 -2.21
N THR A 71 -9.17 1.27 -1.10
CA THR A 71 -9.67 0.95 0.24
C THR A 71 -11.01 1.63 0.57
N GLY A 72 -11.44 2.58 -0.25
CA GLY A 72 -12.65 3.39 -0.01
C GLY A 72 -12.43 4.55 0.97
N SER A 73 -11.18 4.85 1.34
CA SER A 73 -10.87 5.99 2.19
C SER A 73 -11.26 7.31 1.53
N LYS A 74 -11.76 8.25 2.33
CA LYS A 74 -12.02 9.64 1.91
C LYS A 74 -10.79 10.53 2.13
N ASN A 75 -9.72 10.01 2.72
CA ASN A 75 -8.52 10.78 3.00
C ASN A 75 -7.71 10.98 1.70
N PRO A 76 -7.49 12.23 1.24
CA PRO A 76 -6.77 12.50 0.00
C PRO A 76 -5.29 12.10 0.03
N ARG A 77 -4.74 11.71 1.19
CA ARG A 77 -3.38 11.20 1.37
C ARG A 77 -3.29 9.67 1.26
N LEU A 78 -4.42 8.99 1.07
CA LEU A 78 -4.55 7.54 0.91
C LEU A 78 -5.12 7.23 -0.49
N LYS A 79 -4.39 7.68 -1.52
CA LYS A 79 -4.76 7.51 -2.93
C LYS A 79 -4.31 6.17 -3.50
#